data_AF-A0A9E0QUN2-F1
#
_entry.id   AF-A0A9E0QUN2-F1
#
_cell.length_a   1.000
_cell.length_b   1.000
_cell.length_c   1.000
_cell.angle_alpha   90.00
_cell.angle_beta   90.00
_cell.angle_gamma   90.00
#
_symmetry.space_group_name_H-M   'P 1'
#
loop_
_entity.id
_entity.type
_entity.pdbx_description
1 polymer ?
#
loop_
_entity_poly.entity_id
_entity_poly.type
_entity_poly.pdbx_seq_one_letter_code
_entity_poly.pdbx_strand_id
1 'polypeptide(L)'
;MTSPLSWLWIIGVAAIAVVPFLVPSMQLLVNFAMAKGLAVLGVTVLLRAGQVSFGHALYFGIAAYAGAFLITSLPATDFVVILLVGVLGALAAGLFVGLFVVRYRGIFFGMLNLAFSMIFWSILEKFYHLTGGADGLRFTRPTVLGQALDHTEFNLVLYYTVLVLVLAL
;
A
#
# COMPACT_ATOMS: atom_id res chain seq x y z
N MET A 1 -6.76 -18.48 28.08
CA MET A 1 -8.05 -17.91 27.62
C MET A 1 -8.11 -18.05 26.10
N THR A 2 -8.43 -19.24 25.57
CA THR A 2 -8.55 -19.49 24.12
C THR A 2 -10.01 -19.80 23.81
N SER A 3 -10.75 -18.80 23.34
CA SER A 3 -12.11 -19.01 22.83
C SER A 3 -12.05 -19.82 21.54
N PRO A 4 -13.11 -20.57 21.16
CA PRO A 4 -13.14 -21.29 19.88
C PRO A 4 -12.89 -20.36 18.67
N LEU A 5 -13.17 -19.06 18.83
CA LEU A 5 -12.90 -18.03 17.83
C LEU A 5 -11.39 -17.81 17.59
N SER A 6 -10.53 -17.91 18.61
CA SER A 6 -9.09 -17.72 18.44
C SER A 6 -8.46 -18.82 17.56
N TRP A 7 -9.01 -20.03 17.59
CA TRP A 7 -8.54 -21.13 16.77
C TRP A 7 -8.84 -20.91 15.29
N LEU A 8 -10.03 -20.39 14.97
CA LEU A 8 -10.41 -20.04 13.60
C LEU A 8 -9.50 -18.96 13.01
N TRP A 9 -9.13 -17.95 13.80
CA TRP A 9 -8.19 -16.92 13.37
C TRP A 9 -6.81 -17.49 13.08
N ILE A 10 -6.27 -18.31 13.99
CA ILE A 10 -4.95 -18.93 13.81
C ILE A 10 -4.94 -19.81 12.56
N ILE A 11 -5.97 -20.62 12.35
CA ILE A 11 -6.11 -21.46 11.15
C ILE A 11 -6.16 -20.59 9.89
N GLY A 12 -6.94 -19.51 9.89
CA GLY A 12 -7.04 -18.60 8.75
C GLY A 12 -5.71 -17.96 8.38
N VAL A 13 -4.97 -17.46 9.38
CA VAL A 13 -3.63 -16.87 9.18
C VAL A 13 -2.63 -17.91 8.69
N ALA A 14 -2.63 -19.11 9.29
CA ALA A 14 -1.77 -20.20 8.85
C ALA A 14 -2.07 -20.64 7.41
N ALA A 15 -3.35 -20.72 7.04
CA ALA A 15 -3.76 -21.04 5.68
C ALA A 15 -3.23 -20.01 4.67
N ILE A 16 -3.35 -18.71 4.98
CA ILE A 16 -2.81 -17.64 4.13
C ILE A 16 -1.27 -17.75 4.06
N ALA A 17 -0.58 -17.90 5.19
CA ALA A 17 0.89 -17.96 5.25
C ALA A 17 1.51 -19.08 4.40
N VAL A 18 0.77 -20.17 4.17
CA VAL A 18 1.23 -21.35 3.41
C VAL A 18 0.88 -21.28 1.91
N VAL A 19 0.05 -20.33 1.48
CA VAL A 19 -0.34 -20.14 0.07
C VAL A 19 0.85 -20.10 -0.89
N PRO A 20 1.96 -19.37 -0.62
CA PRO A 20 3.09 -19.29 -1.56
C PRO A 20 3.72 -20.66 -1.88
N PHE A 21 3.60 -21.63 -0.98
CA PHE A 21 4.17 -22.97 -1.15
C PHE A 21 3.18 -23.95 -1.80
N LEU A 22 1.89 -23.86 -1.48
CA LEU A 22 0.87 -24.74 -2.06
C LEU A 22 0.46 -24.33 -3.47
N VAL A 23 0.33 -23.02 -3.71
CA VAL A 23 -0.14 -22.47 -4.98
C VAL A 23 0.71 -21.25 -5.36
N PRO A 24 1.97 -21.44 -5.79
CA PRO A 24 2.87 -20.34 -6.14
C PRO A 24 2.29 -19.38 -7.20
N SER A 25 1.47 -19.89 -8.12
CA SER A 25 0.79 -19.10 -9.16
C SER A 25 -0.18 -18.05 -8.61
N MET A 26 -0.74 -18.28 -7.41
CA MET A 26 -1.65 -17.33 -6.76
C MET A 26 -0.95 -16.35 -5.83
N GLN A 27 0.36 -16.49 -5.60
CA GLN A 27 1.12 -15.65 -4.67
C GLN A 27 0.95 -14.16 -4.99
N LEU A 28 1.08 -13.78 -6.26
CA LEU A 28 0.95 -12.39 -6.70
C LEU A 28 -0.46 -11.83 -6.45
N LEU A 29 -1.49 -12.62 -6.78
CA LEU A 29 -2.89 -12.23 -6.59
C LEU A 29 -3.23 -12.03 -5.11
N VAL A 30 -2.76 -12.94 -4.25
CA VAL A 30 -2.99 -12.83 -2.80
C VAL A 30 -2.21 -11.66 -2.22
N ASN A 31 -0.98 -11.40 -2.69
CA ASN A 31 -0.22 -10.23 -2.28
C ASN A 31 -0.96 -8.92 -2.64
N PHE A 32 -1.52 -8.82 -3.84
CA PHE A 32 -2.35 -7.66 -4.21
C PHE A 32 -3.61 -7.55 -3.38
N ALA A 33 -4.28 -8.67 -3.07
CA ALA A 33 -5.46 -8.67 -2.21
C ALA A 33 -5.13 -8.15 -0.80
N MET A 34 -4.02 -8.62 -0.21
CA MET A 34 -3.56 -8.17 1.10
C MET A 34 -3.12 -6.69 1.09
N ALA A 35 -2.39 -6.25 0.05
CA ALA A 35 -1.98 -4.86 -0.09
C ALA A 35 -3.19 -3.90 -0.25
N LYS A 36 -4.21 -4.31 -1.01
CA LYS A 36 -5.49 -3.56 -1.07
C LYS A 36 -6.25 -3.64 0.26
N GLY A 37 -6.16 -4.76 0.96
CA GLY A 37 -6.69 -4.94 2.31
C GLY A 37 -6.11 -3.92 3.30
N LEU A 38 -4.81 -3.67 3.27
CA LEU A 38 -4.17 -2.60 4.08
C LEU A 38 -4.78 -1.23 3.80
N ALA A 39 -5.04 -0.90 2.54
CA ALA A 39 -5.70 0.36 2.19
C ALA A 39 -7.12 0.43 2.79
N VAL A 40 -7.87 -0.67 2.77
CA VAL A 40 -9.20 -0.77 3.40
C VAL A 40 -9.11 -0.61 4.92
N LEU A 41 -8.13 -1.24 5.58
CA LEU A 41 -7.91 -1.06 7.02
C LEU A 41 -7.70 0.42 7.38
N GLY A 42 -6.94 1.16 6.56
CA GLY A 42 -6.82 2.62 6.68
C GLY A 42 -8.17 3.35 6.60
N VAL A 43 -9.05 2.97 5.66
CA VAL A 43 -10.41 3.51 5.56
C VAL A 43 -11.21 3.23 6.85
N THR A 44 -11.06 2.04 7.44
CA THR A 44 -11.81 1.67 8.64
C THR A 44 -11.52 2.57 9.84
N VAL A 45 -10.30 3.12 9.93
CA VAL A 45 -9.93 4.08 10.97
C VAL A 45 -10.81 5.34 10.88
N LEU A 46 -11.02 5.87 9.67
CA LEU A 46 -11.90 7.01 9.44
C LEU A 46 -13.37 6.65 9.64
N LEU A 47 -13.78 5.44 9.24
CA LEU A 47 -15.15 4.96 9.44
C LEU A 47 -15.51 4.88 10.92
N ARG A 48 -14.59 4.44 11.78
CA ARG A 48 -14.78 4.45 13.25
C ARG A 48 -14.98 5.86 13.81
N ALA A 49 -14.44 6.88 13.15
CA ALA A 49 -14.67 8.29 13.47
C ALA A 49 -15.93 8.89 12.79
N GLY A 50 -16.76 8.06 12.15
CA GLY A 50 -17.98 8.48 11.46
C GLY A 50 -17.73 9.20 10.13
N GLN A 51 -16.54 9.01 9.52
CA GLN A 51 -16.17 9.62 8.25
C GLN A 51 -15.93 8.54 7.18
N VAL A 52 -16.44 8.77 5.97
CA VAL A 52 -16.18 7.89 4.81
C VAL A 52 -15.22 8.62 3.87
N SER A 53 -14.04 8.04 3.61
CA SER A 53 -13.08 8.60 2.64
C SER A 53 -13.07 7.79 1.34
N PHE A 54 -13.42 8.45 0.23
CA PHE A 54 -13.28 7.90 -1.11
C PHE A 54 -11.95 8.28 -1.79
N GLY A 55 -11.01 8.85 -1.03
CA GLY A 55 -9.74 9.36 -1.56
C GLY A 55 -8.53 8.48 -1.30
N HIS A 56 -8.69 7.27 -0.75
CA HIS A 56 -7.55 6.45 -0.31
C HIS A 56 -6.58 6.05 -1.43
N ALA A 57 -7.06 6.02 -2.68
CA ALA A 57 -6.20 5.78 -3.84
C ALA A 57 -5.11 6.84 -4.00
N LEU A 58 -5.35 8.08 -3.56
CA LEU A 58 -4.34 9.15 -3.51
C LEU A 58 -3.13 8.73 -2.69
N TYR A 59 -3.34 8.34 -1.43
CA TYR A 59 -2.26 8.02 -0.50
C TYR A 59 -1.52 6.76 -0.93
N PHE A 60 -2.26 5.75 -1.41
CA PHE A 60 -1.68 4.53 -1.97
C PHE A 60 -0.80 4.85 -3.20
N GLY A 61 -1.29 5.71 -4.10
CA GLY A 61 -0.54 6.14 -5.28
C GLY A 61 0.70 6.94 -4.93
N ILE A 62 0.60 7.92 -4.02
CA ILE A 62 1.75 8.73 -3.60
C ILE A 62 2.84 7.85 -2.96
N ALA A 63 2.47 6.88 -2.12
CA ALA A 63 3.45 5.93 -1.56
C ALA A 63 4.16 5.13 -2.66
N ALA A 64 3.40 4.60 -3.62
CA ALA A 64 3.95 3.83 -4.73
C ALA A 64 4.88 4.66 -5.62
N TYR A 65 4.47 5.87 -6.00
CA TYR A 65 5.27 6.75 -6.84
C TYR A 65 6.51 7.30 -6.13
N ALA A 66 6.41 7.62 -4.83
CA ALA A 66 7.57 8.05 -4.06
C ALA A 66 8.66 6.97 -4.04
N GLY A 67 8.26 5.71 -3.82
CA GLY A 67 9.17 4.57 -3.90
C GLY A 67 9.71 4.34 -5.32
N ALA A 68 8.84 4.41 -6.33
CA ALA A 68 9.21 4.19 -7.73
C ALA A 68 10.21 5.25 -8.24
N PHE A 69 10.00 6.53 -7.93
CA PHE A 69 10.95 7.59 -8.29
C PHE A 69 12.28 7.43 -7.57
N LEU A 70 12.26 7.02 -6.30
CA LEU A 70 13.48 6.80 -5.54
C LEU A 70 14.33 5.69 -6.15
N ILE A 71 13.75 4.50 -6.38
CA ILE A 71 14.49 3.37 -6.93
C ILE A 71 14.91 3.61 -8.39
N THR A 72 14.12 4.34 -9.17
CA THR A 72 14.50 4.69 -10.55
C THR A 72 15.69 5.63 -10.57
N SER A 73 15.77 6.56 -9.62
CA SER A 73 16.87 7.52 -9.49
C SER A 73 18.12 6.91 -8.82
N LEU A 74 17.90 6.00 -7.87
CA LEU A 74 18.94 5.34 -7.06
C LEU A 74 18.69 3.82 -7.06
N PRO A 75 19.16 3.09 -8.10
CA PRO A 75 18.85 1.66 -8.29
C PRO A 75 19.34 0.72 -7.19
N ALA A 76 20.34 1.14 -6.40
CA ALA A 76 20.89 0.37 -5.28
C ALA A 76 20.16 0.62 -3.95
N THR A 77 19.04 1.32 -3.97
CA THR A 77 18.27 1.62 -2.75
C THR A 77 17.63 0.35 -2.18
N ASP A 78 17.82 0.14 -0.88
CA ASP A 78 17.25 -0.99 -0.17
C ASP A 78 15.72 -0.90 -0.07
N PHE A 79 15.06 -2.06 -0.12
CA PHE A 79 13.62 -2.21 0.01
C PHE A 79 13.06 -1.51 1.26
N VAL A 80 13.76 -1.58 2.40
CA VAL A 80 13.30 -0.94 3.64
C VAL A 80 13.27 0.59 3.49
N VAL A 81 14.27 1.16 2.81
CA VAL A 81 14.33 2.61 2.56
C VAL A 81 13.21 3.03 1.61
N ILE A 82 12.94 2.24 0.56
CA ILE A 82 11.84 2.49 -0.37
C ILE A 82 10.49 2.47 0.37
N LEU A 83 10.28 1.48 1.24
CA LEU A 83 9.07 1.38 2.05
C LEU A 83 8.91 2.61 2.95
N LEU A 84 9.98 3.03 3.64
CA LEU A 84 9.97 4.22 4.50
C LEU A 84 9.67 5.49 3.72
N VAL A 85 10.28 5.68 2.54
CA VAL A 85 10.00 6.84 1.69
C VAL A 85 8.55 6.84 1.20
N GLY A 86 8.00 5.68 0.85
CA GLY A 86 6.58 5.53 0.52
C GLY A 86 5.67 5.95 1.68
N VAL A 87 5.96 5.46 2.90
CA VAL A 87 5.22 5.82 4.12
C VAL A 87 5.30 7.32 4.41
N LEU A 88 6.49 7.91 4.34
CA LEU A 88 6.70 9.35 4.54
C LEU A 88 5.98 10.18 3.49
N GLY A 89 5.96 9.73 2.22
CA GLY A 89 5.22 10.36 1.15
C GLY A 89 3.71 10.35 1.39
N ALA A 90 3.14 9.20 1.75
CA ALA A 90 1.72 9.11 2.11
C ALA A 90 1.37 9.91 3.37
N LEU A 91 2.25 9.94 4.37
CA LEU A 91 2.08 10.75 5.58
C LEU A 91 2.05 12.24 5.25
N ALA A 92 3.01 12.72 4.44
CA ALA A 92 3.06 14.11 4.00
C ALA A 92 1.82 14.50 3.20
N ALA A 93 1.36 13.61 2.31
CA ALA A 93 0.10 13.80 1.57
C ALA A 93 -1.12 13.83 2.51
N GLY A 94 -1.16 12.95 3.51
CA GLY A 94 -2.21 12.91 4.53
C GLY A 94 -2.26 14.19 5.36
N LEU A 95 -1.11 14.73 5.77
CA LEU A 95 -1.02 16.02 6.47
C LEU A 95 -1.48 17.18 5.57
N PHE A 96 -1.03 17.19 4.32
CA PHE A 96 -1.39 18.23 3.36
C PHE A 96 -2.89 18.23 3.06
N VAL A 97 -3.46 17.07 2.69
CA VAL A 97 -4.91 16.95 2.42
C VAL A 97 -5.71 17.18 3.70
N GLY A 98 -5.23 16.65 4.83
CA GLY A 98 -5.84 16.83 6.15
C GLY A 98 -6.04 18.30 6.51
N LEU A 99 -5.09 19.18 6.16
CA LEU A 99 -5.21 20.63 6.38
C LEU A 99 -6.49 21.22 5.76
N PHE A 100 -6.87 20.75 4.58
CA PHE A 100 -8.06 21.23 3.87
C PHE A 100 -9.33 20.51 4.32
N VAL A 101 -9.24 19.21 4.57
CA VAL A 101 -10.42 18.37 4.78
C VAL A 101 -10.91 18.37 6.24
N VAL A 102 -10.05 18.67 7.22
CA VAL A 102 -10.38 18.58 8.66
C VAL A 102 -11.62 19.37 9.10
N ARG A 103 -12.00 20.41 8.35
CA ARG A 103 -13.17 21.26 8.65
C ARG A 103 -14.49 20.69 8.14
N TYR A 104 -14.45 19.63 7.32
CA TYR A 104 -15.62 19.03 6.68
C TYR A 104 -15.98 17.69 7.31
N ARG A 105 -17.27 17.33 7.28
CA ARG A 105 -17.79 16.07 7.83
C ARG A 105 -18.78 15.39 6.87
N GLY A 106 -18.93 14.08 7.01
CA GLY A 106 -19.93 13.28 6.31
C GLY A 106 -19.73 13.29 4.81
N ILE A 107 -20.79 13.60 4.05
CA ILE A 107 -20.77 13.55 2.59
C ILE A 107 -19.74 14.54 2.01
N PHE A 108 -19.62 15.75 2.58
CA PHE A 108 -18.64 16.74 2.12
C PHE A 108 -17.19 16.27 2.34
N PHE A 109 -16.91 15.57 3.45
CA PHE A 109 -15.61 14.96 3.70
C PHE A 109 -15.27 13.93 2.62
N GLY A 110 -16.23 13.04 2.29
CA GLY A 110 -16.04 12.02 1.26
C GLY A 110 -15.84 12.61 -0.14
N MET A 111 -16.66 13.59 -0.54
CA MET A 111 -16.56 14.24 -1.85
C MET A 111 -15.23 14.98 -2.02
N LEU A 112 -14.78 15.68 -0.98
CA LEU A 112 -13.51 16.42 -1.06
C LEU A 112 -12.30 15.48 -1.16
N ASN A 113 -12.31 14.37 -0.40
CA ASN A 113 -11.29 13.31 -0.55
C ASN A 113 -11.28 12.71 -1.96
N LEU A 114 -12.45 12.43 -2.55
CA LEU A 114 -12.56 11.94 -3.92
C LEU A 114 -11.97 12.96 -4.92
N ALA A 115 -12.30 14.24 -4.75
CA ALA A 115 -11.79 15.31 -5.61
C ALA A 115 -10.25 15.37 -5.59
N PHE A 116 -9.63 15.32 -4.41
CA PHE A 116 -8.17 15.27 -4.30
C PHE A 116 -7.57 14.04 -5.00
N SER A 117 -8.18 12.86 -4.84
CA SER A 117 -7.74 11.65 -5.52
C SER A 117 -7.83 11.77 -7.04
N MET A 118 -8.90 12.38 -7.56
CA MET A 118 -9.08 12.58 -9.00
C MET A 118 -8.14 13.65 -9.58
N ILE A 119 -7.85 14.72 -8.82
CA ILE A 119 -6.85 15.72 -9.20
C ILE A 119 -5.48 15.05 -9.34
N PHE A 120 -5.08 14.24 -8.34
CA PHE A 120 -3.81 13.53 -8.40
C PHE A 120 -3.75 12.54 -9.56
N TRP A 121 -4.80 11.75 -9.78
CA TRP A 121 -4.89 10.89 -10.96
C TRP A 121 -4.73 11.69 -12.26
N SER A 122 -5.39 12.84 -12.39
CA SER A 122 -5.25 13.73 -13.55
C SER A 122 -3.83 14.26 -13.73
N ILE A 123 -3.11 14.53 -12.63
CA ILE A 123 -1.70 14.94 -12.67
C ILE A 123 -0.85 13.78 -13.21
N LEU A 124 -1.05 12.56 -12.70
CA LEU A 124 -0.30 11.40 -13.17
C LEU A 124 -0.49 11.17 -14.67
N GLU A 125 -1.72 11.24 -15.17
CA GLU A 125 -2.01 11.09 -16.60
C GLU A 125 -1.46 12.24 -17.45
N LYS A 126 -1.52 13.49 -16.97
CA LYS A 126 -0.95 14.63 -17.71
C LYS A 126 0.56 14.57 -17.81
N PHE A 127 1.23 14.11 -16.77
CA PHE A 127 2.68 13.93 -16.73
C PHE A 127 3.09 12.50 -17.10
N TYR A 128 2.36 11.86 -18.02
CA TYR A 128 2.59 10.46 -18.44
C TYR A 128 4.06 10.18 -18.80
N HIS A 129 4.76 11.11 -19.45
CA HIS A 129 6.17 10.94 -19.79
C HIS A 129 7.10 10.74 -18.58
N LEU A 130 6.71 11.24 -17.40
CA LEU A 130 7.47 11.12 -16.16
C LEU A 130 6.93 10.02 -15.25
N THR A 131 5.62 9.81 -15.22
CA THR A 131 4.94 8.91 -14.27
C THR A 131 4.54 7.56 -14.88
N GLY A 132 4.45 7.48 -16.20
CA GLY A 132 3.81 6.35 -16.90
C GLY A 132 2.28 6.28 -16.71
N GLY A 133 1.63 7.29 -16.11
CA GLY A 133 0.19 7.31 -15.87
C GLY A 133 -0.33 6.01 -15.24
N ALA A 134 -1.43 5.48 -15.75
CA ALA A 134 -1.98 4.20 -15.31
C ALA A 134 -1.06 2.97 -15.50
N ASP A 135 -0.07 3.02 -16.41
CA ASP A 135 0.88 1.91 -16.62
C ASP A 135 1.97 1.85 -15.54
N GLY A 136 2.23 2.98 -14.88
CA GLY A 136 3.25 3.12 -13.84
C GLY A 136 4.69 3.05 -14.36
N LEU A 137 5.63 2.96 -13.41
CA LEU A 137 7.07 2.94 -13.69
C LEU A 137 7.64 1.52 -13.52
N ARG A 138 8.51 1.13 -14.46
CA ARG A 138 9.30 -0.11 -14.35
C ARG A 138 10.65 0.19 -13.74
N PHE A 139 11.01 -0.59 -12.73
CA PHE A 139 12.29 -0.45 -12.02
C PHE A 139 12.91 -1.81 -11.74
N THR A 140 14.20 -1.81 -11.44
CA THR A 140 14.91 -3.04 -11.06
C THR A 140 14.50 -3.48 -9.67
N ARG A 141 14.67 -4.76 -9.35
CA ARG A 141 14.37 -5.27 -8.01
C ARG A 141 15.33 -4.64 -6.98
N PRO A 142 14.83 -4.07 -5.87
CA PRO A 142 15.69 -3.54 -4.83
C PRO A 142 16.40 -4.66 -4.06
N THR A 143 17.51 -4.31 -3.42
CA THR A 143 18.14 -5.17 -2.42
C THR A 143 17.30 -5.22 -1.15
N VAL A 144 17.46 -6.29 -0.36
CA VAL A 144 16.82 -6.44 0.95
C VAL A 144 17.91 -6.65 1.98
N LEU A 145 18.03 -5.71 2.91
CA LEU A 145 19.10 -5.67 3.92
C LEU A 145 20.50 -5.79 3.29
N GLY A 146 20.70 -5.12 2.15
CA GLY A 146 21.96 -5.14 1.39
C GLY A 146 22.19 -6.38 0.52
N GLN A 147 21.27 -7.36 0.51
CA GLN A 147 21.38 -8.57 -0.32
C GLN A 147 20.54 -8.46 -1.59
N ALA A 148 21.10 -8.85 -2.73
CA ALA A 148 20.36 -8.99 -3.98
C ALA A 148 19.68 -10.36 -4.02
N LEU A 149 18.36 -10.38 -3.85
CA LEU A 149 17.56 -11.59 -3.83
C LEU A 149 17.10 -12.00 -5.23
N ASP A 150 16.94 -13.31 -5.45
CA ASP A 150 16.31 -13.79 -6.68
C ASP A 150 14.79 -13.50 -6.70
N HIS A 151 14.15 -13.64 -7.86
CA HIS A 151 12.74 -13.29 -8.07
C HIS A 151 11.81 -14.00 -7.08
N THR A 152 12.05 -15.29 -6.85
CA THR A 152 11.26 -16.13 -5.95
C THR A 152 11.40 -15.67 -4.50
N GLU A 153 12.64 -15.46 -4.05
CA GLU A 153 12.95 -15.03 -2.68
C GLU A 153 12.40 -13.64 -2.39
N PHE A 154 12.59 -12.69 -3.32
CA PHE A 154 12.06 -11.35 -3.19
C PHE A 154 10.53 -11.33 -3.11
N ASN A 155 9.84 -12.12 -3.94
CA ASN A 155 8.38 -12.24 -3.88
C ASN A 155 7.90 -12.82 -2.55
N LEU A 156 8.65 -13.76 -1.95
CA LEU A 156 8.35 -14.28 -0.60
C LEU A 156 8.54 -13.20 0.46
N VAL A 157 9.63 -12.42 0.39
CA VAL A 157 9.86 -11.29 1.29
C VAL A 157 8.71 -10.28 1.22
N LEU A 158 8.28 -9.89 0.02
CA LEU A 158 7.13 -8.98 -0.15
C LEU A 158 5.86 -9.57 0.46
N TYR A 159 5.59 -10.85 0.18
CA TYR A 159 4.40 -11.54 0.67
C TYR A 159 4.34 -11.55 2.19
N TYR A 160 5.41 -11.98 2.85
CA TYR A 160 5.46 -12.05 4.31
C TYR A 160 5.52 -10.67 4.96
N THR A 161 6.16 -9.69 4.32
CA THR A 161 6.15 -8.30 4.81
C THR A 161 4.72 -7.76 4.84
N VAL A 162 3.96 -7.91 3.76
CA VAL A 162 2.57 -7.46 3.71
C VAL A 162 1.70 -8.24 4.69
N LEU A 163 1.87 -9.56 4.82
CA LEU A 163 1.14 -10.38 5.79
C LEU A 163 1.39 -9.89 7.22
N VAL A 164 2.64 -9.65 7.60
CA VAL A 164 3.00 -9.12 8.93
C VAL A 164 2.37 -7.75 9.15
N LEU A 165 2.42 -6.85 8.16
CA LEU A 165 1.79 -5.53 8.27
C LEU A 165 0.27 -5.61 8.42
N VAL A 166 -0.39 -6.53 7.73
CA VAL A 166 -1.85 -6.75 7.85
C VAL A 166 -2.22 -7.25 9.24
N LEU A 167 -1.40 -8.14 9.83
CA LEU A 167 -1.65 -8.67 11.17
C LEU A 167 -1.35 -7.66 12.29
N ALA A 168 -0.46 -6.71 12.02
CA ALA A 168 -0.05 -5.70 13.00
C ALA A 168 -1.06 -4.53 13.13
N LEU A 169 -1.96 -4.34 12.17
CA LEU A 169 -2.88 -3.19 12.07
C LEU A 169 -4.33 -3.56 12.39
#